data_AF-A0A0A1TFA1-F1
#
_entry.id   AF-A0A0A1TFA1-F1
#
_cell.length_a   1.000
_cell.length_b   1.000
_cell.length_c   1.000
_cell.angle_alpha   90.00
_cell.angle_beta   90.00
_cell.angle_gamma   90.00
#
_symmetry.space_group_name_H-M   'P 1'
#
loop_
_entity.id
_entity.type
_entity.pdbx_description
1 polymer ?
#
loop_
_entity_poly.entity_id
_entity_poly.type
_entity_poly.pdbx_seq_one_letter_code
_entity_poly.pdbx_strand_id
1 'polypeptide(L)'
;MADIPRDQIEHHIVSIHEDDNDASFMVRRNGKVFYIQISPSQFVNSPLTTTQYLTYLNLLRSGEEVLGDVYDTDVCEWVMAPFKQLLIDLAPTPPSDTQLTLQQHLFPEFFVVDLTFTNEQPIPHRIFRTTPPCRPSFVRFDDAFLDELEEWTLFYDPTNITLRFTNPEDALFKPPRTILLPKWRDMLLQTLPLKR
;
A
#
# COMPACT_ATOMS: atom_id res chain seq x y z
N MET A 1 5.29 -25.28 6.14
CA MET A 1 4.69 -24.99 4.83
C MET A 1 4.98 -23.53 4.56
N ALA A 2 5.69 -23.22 3.47
CA ALA A 2 6.04 -21.84 3.15
C ALA A 2 4.74 -21.08 2.84
N ASP A 3 4.45 -20.09 3.67
CA ASP A 3 3.26 -19.26 3.59
C ASP A 3 3.30 -18.46 2.27
N ILE A 4 2.22 -18.53 1.50
CA ILE A 4 2.13 -17.82 0.22
C ILE A 4 2.10 -16.33 0.55
N PRO A 5 3.07 -15.52 0.08
CA PRO A 5 3.07 -14.11 0.42
C PRO A 5 1.84 -13.41 -0.15
N ARG A 6 1.05 -12.76 0.72
CA ARG A 6 -0.14 -12.01 0.34
C ARG A 6 0.24 -10.56 0.06
N ASP A 7 0.65 -10.30 -1.17
CA ASP A 7 0.81 -8.95 -1.69
C ASP A 7 -0.52 -8.46 -2.24
N GLN A 8 -0.90 -7.23 -1.90
CA GLN A 8 -2.09 -6.59 -2.46
C GLN A 8 -1.72 -5.23 -3.06
N ILE A 9 -2.09 -5.03 -4.32
CA ILE A 9 -2.07 -3.71 -4.94
C ILE A 9 -3.24 -2.93 -4.33
N GLU A 10 -2.95 -1.84 -3.61
CA GLU A 10 -3.98 -1.02 -2.96
C GLU A 10 -4.62 -0.06 -3.95
N HIS A 11 -3.82 0.52 -4.84
CA HIS A 11 -4.29 1.36 -5.93
C HIS A 11 -3.19 1.53 -7.00
N HIS A 12 -3.60 1.91 -8.20
CA HIS A 12 -2.72 2.35 -9.26
C HIS A 12 -3.07 3.79 -9.65
N ILE A 13 -2.07 4.53 -10.13
CA ILE A 13 -2.19 5.88 -10.64
C ILE A 13 -1.64 5.84 -12.06
N VAL A 14 -2.49 6.20 -13.02
CA VAL A 14 -2.13 6.39 -14.41
C VAL A 14 -2.45 7.81 -14.81
N SER A 15 -1.65 8.38 -15.71
CA SER A 15 -1.94 9.71 -16.23
C SER A 15 -3.19 9.69 -17.10
N ILE A 16 -4.02 10.72 -16.95
CA ILE A 16 -5.17 10.99 -17.81
C ILE A 16 -4.75 11.59 -19.16
N HIS A 17 -3.49 12.04 -19.26
CA HIS A 17 -2.93 12.60 -20.47
C HIS A 17 -2.45 11.47 -21.38
N GLU A 18 -2.90 11.47 -22.64
CA GLU A 18 -2.59 10.40 -23.62
C GLU A 18 -1.09 10.32 -23.97
N ASP A 19 -0.37 11.43 -23.85
CA ASP A 19 1.06 11.54 -24.10
C ASP A 19 1.93 11.08 -22.93
N ASP A 20 1.36 10.99 -21.73
CA ASP A 20 2.04 10.51 -20.52
C ASP A 20 1.70 9.04 -20.26
N ASN A 21 2.61 8.18 -20.68
CA ASN A 21 2.48 6.74 -20.54
C ASN A 21 3.19 6.18 -19.31
N ASP A 22 3.42 6.99 -18.27
CA ASP A 22 3.96 6.50 -17.02
C ASP A 22 2.83 5.96 -16.12
N ALA A 23 3.13 4.90 -15.36
CA ALA A 23 2.22 4.31 -14.38
C ALA A 23 2.91 4.15 -13.03
N SER A 24 2.16 4.39 -11.95
CA SER A 24 2.60 4.11 -10.59
C SER A 24 1.64 3.18 -9.87
N PHE A 25 2.17 2.14 -9.23
CA PHE A 25 1.38 1.19 -8.45
C PHE A 25 1.79 1.29 -6.99
N MET A 26 0.80 1.34 -6.10
CA MET A 26 1.02 1.28 -4.66
C MET A 26 0.67 -0.11 -4.15
N VAL A 27 1.66 -0.82 -3.61
CA VAL A 27 1.52 -2.19 -3.13
C VAL A 27 1.81 -2.20 -1.63
N ARG A 28 0.92 -2.83 -0.85
CA ARG A 28 1.16 -3.03 0.59
C ARG A 28 1.53 -4.48 0.85
N ARG A 29 2.61 -4.67 1.61
CA ARG A 29 3.11 -5.98 2.04
C ARG A 29 3.73 -5.86 3.42
N ASN A 30 3.34 -6.75 4.35
CA ASN A 30 3.98 -6.87 5.66
C ASN A 30 4.08 -5.53 6.43
N GLY A 31 3.04 -4.68 6.30
CA GLY A 31 3.00 -3.36 6.94
C GLY A 31 3.93 -2.30 6.29
N LYS A 32 4.52 -2.61 5.15
CA LYS A 32 5.34 -1.72 4.32
C LYS A 32 4.60 -1.36 3.04
N VAL A 33 4.94 -0.21 2.46
CA VAL A 33 4.37 0.25 1.19
C VAL A 33 5.46 0.31 0.12
N PHE A 34 5.14 -0.18 -1.07
CA PHE A 34 6.00 -0.15 -2.24
C PHE A 34 5.35 0.72 -3.31
N TYR A 35 6.08 1.71 -3.78
CA TYR A 35 5.70 2.51 -4.94
C TYR A 35 6.48 1.98 -6.13
N ILE A 36 5.80 1.24 -7.00
CA ILE A 36 6.35 0.75 -8.26
C ILE A 36 6.13 1.84 -9.30
N GLN A 37 7.20 2.22 -10.00
CA GLN A 37 7.17 3.19 -11.09
C GLN A 37 7.55 2.48 -12.39
N ILE A 38 6.72 2.64 -13.43
CA ILE A 38 6.96 2.05 -14.74
C ILE A 38 6.86 3.16 -15.77
N SER A 39 7.90 3.31 -16.58
CA SER A 39 7.93 4.25 -17.69
C SER A 39 8.44 3.57 -18.96
N PRO A 40 7.72 3.64 -20.09
CA PRO A 40 8.20 3.14 -21.38
C PRO A 40 9.52 3.75 -21.83
N SER A 41 9.86 4.95 -21.33
CA SER A 41 11.15 5.59 -21.60
C SER A 41 12.35 4.77 -21.09
N GLN A 42 12.11 3.87 -20.15
CA GLN A 42 13.11 2.96 -19.58
C GLN A 42 13.18 1.60 -20.31
N PHE A 43 12.46 1.42 -21.42
CA PHE A 43 12.42 0.17 -22.17
C PHE A 43 13.39 0.25 -23.36
N VAL A 44 14.57 -0.34 -23.19
CA VAL A 44 15.64 -0.36 -24.20
C VAL A 44 15.50 -1.62 -25.06
N ASN A 45 15.36 -1.43 -26.37
CA ASN A 45 15.23 -2.52 -27.35
C ASN A 45 14.16 -3.57 -26.97
N SER A 46 13.02 -3.12 -26.45
CA SER A 46 11.97 -4.02 -25.93
C SER A 46 10.58 -3.78 -26.56
N PRO A 47 10.43 -3.83 -27.90
CA PRO A 47 9.18 -3.52 -28.58
C PRO A 47 7.99 -4.42 -28.20
N LEU A 48 8.23 -5.70 -27.88
CA LEU A 48 7.16 -6.63 -27.47
C LEU A 48 6.61 -6.21 -26.11
N THR A 49 7.51 -5.98 -25.16
CA THR A 49 7.17 -5.47 -23.82
C THR A 49 6.46 -4.12 -23.91
N THR A 50 6.97 -3.18 -24.73
CA THR A 50 6.33 -1.88 -24.91
C THR A 50 4.89 -2.01 -25.40
N THR A 51 4.65 -2.89 -26.38
CA THR A 51 3.30 -3.11 -26.92
C THR A 51 2.38 -3.72 -25.86
N GLN A 52 2.87 -4.72 -25.13
CA GLN A 52 2.11 -5.35 -24.04
C GLN A 52 1.77 -4.34 -22.94
N TYR A 53 2.74 -3.54 -22.52
CA TYR A 53 2.56 -2.50 -21.51
C TYR A 53 1.50 -1.46 -21.93
N LEU A 54 1.53 -0.99 -23.18
CA LEU A 54 0.55 -0.02 -23.66
C LEU A 54 -0.88 -0.60 -23.69
N THR A 55 -1.03 -1.89 -24.01
CA THR A 55 -2.33 -2.57 -23.89
C THR A 55 -2.82 -2.58 -22.44
N TYR A 56 -1.94 -2.88 -21.49
CA TYR A 56 -2.27 -2.89 -20.06
C TYR A 56 -2.61 -1.49 -19.55
N LEU A 57 -1.85 -0.48 -19.99
CA LEU A 57 -2.11 0.90 -19.63
C LEU A 57 -3.49 1.38 -20.12
N ASN A 58 -3.91 0.95 -21.32
CA ASN A 58 -5.23 1.27 -21.85
C ASN A 58 -6.36 0.63 -21.02
N LEU A 59 -6.18 -0.60 -20.56
CA LEU A 59 -7.12 -1.24 -19.63
C LEU A 59 -7.23 -0.45 -18.31
N LEU A 60 -6.09 -0.08 -17.71
CA LEU A 60 -6.10 0.71 -16.47
C LEU A 60 -6.77 2.08 -16.65
N ARG A 61 -6.56 2.73 -17.81
CA ARG A 61 -7.19 4.01 -18.15
C ARG A 61 -8.69 3.89 -18.41
N SER A 62 -9.18 2.77 -18.97
CA SER A 62 -10.61 2.57 -19.18
C SER A 62 -11.37 2.37 -17.87
N GLY A 63 -10.69 1.85 -16.84
CA GLY A 63 -11.29 1.48 -15.56
C GLY A 63 -12.18 0.25 -15.65
N GLU A 64 -12.12 -0.48 -16.77
CA GLU A 64 -12.80 -1.76 -16.96
C GLU A 64 -11.98 -2.89 -16.33
N GLU A 65 -12.64 -3.96 -15.90
CA GLU A 65 -11.95 -5.17 -15.39
C GLU A 65 -11.34 -5.99 -16.52
N VAL A 66 -11.87 -5.86 -17.75
CA VAL A 66 -11.46 -6.63 -18.92
C VAL A 66 -11.51 -5.74 -20.16
N LEU A 67 -10.45 -5.79 -20.98
CA LEU A 67 -10.37 -5.12 -22.28
C LEU A 67 -9.85 -6.10 -23.33
N GLY A 68 -10.74 -6.58 -24.19
CA GLY A 68 -10.44 -7.68 -25.09
C GLY A 68 -10.25 -8.98 -24.32
N ASP A 69 -9.06 -9.57 -24.43
CA ASP A 69 -8.68 -10.82 -23.73
C ASP A 69 -7.79 -10.58 -22.49
N VAL A 70 -7.59 -9.32 -22.08
CA VAL A 70 -6.72 -8.94 -20.95
C VAL A 70 -7.58 -8.58 -19.75
N TYR A 71 -7.27 -9.20 -18.61
CA TYR A 71 -7.89 -8.92 -17.31
C TYR A 71 -6.99 -8.01 -16.45
N ASP A 72 -7.58 -7.23 -15.56
CA ASP A 72 -6.84 -6.40 -14.59
C ASP A 72 -5.88 -7.24 -13.72
N THR A 73 -6.26 -8.49 -13.42
CA THR A 73 -5.42 -9.47 -12.74
C THR A 73 -4.15 -9.80 -13.52
N ASP A 74 -4.21 -9.87 -14.85
CA ASP A 74 -3.04 -10.13 -15.69
C ASP A 74 -2.05 -8.97 -15.61
N VAL A 75 -2.55 -7.74 -15.53
CA VAL A 75 -1.74 -6.54 -15.32
C VAL A 75 -1.07 -6.61 -13.94
N CYS A 76 -1.83 -6.92 -12.90
CA CYS A 76 -1.31 -7.05 -11.54
C CYS A 76 -0.20 -8.12 -11.46
N GLU A 77 -0.42 -9.29 -12.06
CA GLU A 77 0.56 -10.37 -12.08
C GLU A 77 1.83 -9.99 -12.84
N TRP A 78 1.68 -9.34 -14.01
CA TRP A 78 2.81 -8.88 -14.81
C TRP A 78 3.64 -7.81 -14.10
N VAL A 79 2.99 -6.84 -13.46
CA VAL A 79 3.67 -5.80 -12.67
C VAL A 79 4.43 -6.40 -11.49
N MET A 80 3.83 -7.36 -10.79
CA MET A 80 4.39 -7.93 -9.57
C MET A 80 5.51 -8.95 -9.83
N ALA A 81 5.46 -9.67 -10.95
CA ALA A 81 6.37 -10.79 -11.22
C ALA A 81 7.87 -10.44 -11.11
N PRO A 82 8.38 -9.32 -11.69
CA PRO A 82 9.79 -8.95 -11.57
C PRO A 82 10.23 -8.65 -10.14
N PHE A 83 9.33 -8.16 -9.29
CA PHE A 83 9.68 -7.64 -7.97
C PHE A 83 9.56 -8.68 -6.86
N LYS A 84 9.05 -9.90 -7.11
CA LYS A 84 8.80 -10.91 -6.08
C LYS A 84 9.94 -11.08 -5.07
N GLN A 85 11.16 -11.27 -5.55
CA GLN A 85 12.32 -11.44 -4.67
C GLN A 85 12.66 -10.16 -3.89
N LEU A 86 12.65 -9.01 -4.58
CA LEU A 86 12.94 -7.71 -3.95
C LEU A 86 11.92 -7.38 -2.84
N LEU A 87 10.63 -7.67 -3.05
CA LEU A 87 9.58 -7.48 -2.06
C LEU A 87 9.77 -8.39 -0.84
N ILE A 88 10.17 -9.65 -1.05
CA ILE A 88 10.48 -10.60 0.03
C ILE A 88 11.65 -10.08 0.87
N ASP A 89 12.71 -9.60 0.23
CA ASP A 89 13.92 -9.16 0.92
C ASP A 89 13.70 -7.85 1.70
N LEU A 90 12.90 -6.93 1.15
CA LEU A 90 12.63 -5.62 1.76
C LEU A 90 11.53 -5.65 2.83
N ALA A 91 10.58 -6.56 2.69
CA ALA A 91 9.48 -6.73 3.64
C ALA A 91 9.28 -8.23 3.94
N PRO A 92 10.19 -8.83 4.74
CA PRO A 92 10.07 -10.21 5.17
C PRO A 92 8.84 -10.41 6.06
N THR A 93 8.38 -11.65 6.17
CA THR A 93 7.23 -11.99 7.02
C THR A 93 7.53 -11.61 8.47
N PRO A 94 6.71 -10.76 9.09
CA PRO A 94 6.93 -10.33 10.47
C PRO A 94 6.59 -11.47 11.44
N PRO A 95 7.09 -11.44 12.68
CA PRO A 95 6.72 -12.41 13.70
C PRO A 95 5.21 -12.37 13.99
N SER A 96 4.63 -13.53 14.33
CA SER A 96 3.18 -13.77 14.44
C SER A 96 2.43 -12.86 15.42
N ASP A 97 3.13 -12.23 16.36
CA ASP A 97 2.56 -11.35 17.40
C ASP A 97 2.67 -9.85 17.06
N THR A 98 2.95 -9.50 15.80
CA THR A 98 3.16 -8.10 15.43
C THR A 98 1.85 -7.33 15.46
N GLN A 99 1.62 -6.63 16.58
CA GLN A 99 0.47 -5.76 16.75
C GLN A 99 0.75 -4.40 16.11
N LEU A 100 -0.05 -4.03 15.10
CA LEU A 100 0.15 -2.82 14.31
C LEU A 100 -0.66 -1.65 14.87
N THR A 101 -0.03 -0.50 15.11
CA THR A 101 -0.71 0.72 15.55
C THR A 101 -1.30 1.50 14.37
N LEU A 102 -2.28 2.36 14.63
CA LEU A 102 -2.83 3.23 13.59
C LEU A 102 -1.74 4.12 12.98
N GLN A 103 -0.81 4.62 13.80
CA GLN A 103 0.34 5.39 13.30
C GLN A 103 1.16 4.59 12.28
N GLN A 104 1.51 3.35 12.59
CA GLN A 104 2.29 2.49 11.68
C GLN A 104 1.53 2.18 10.38
N HIS A 105 0.20 2.11 10.45
CA HIS A 105 -0.63 1.89 9.27
C HIS A 105 -0.77 3.13 8.39
N LEU A 106 -0.90 4.32 8.99
CA LEU A 106 -1.03 5.62 8.31
C LEU A 106 0.30 6.13 7.76
N PHE A 107 1.40 5.85 8.48
CA PHE A 107 2.76 6.25 8.14
C PHE A 107 3.69 5.03 8.03
N PRO A 108 3.42 4.11 7.10
CA PRO A 108 4.24 2.92 6.93
C PRO A 108 5.62 3.31 6.41
N GLU A 109 6.63 2.51 6.74
CA GLU A 109 7.89 2.56 6.01
C GLU A 109 7.63 2.21 4.54
N PHE A 110 8.28 2.96 3.66
CA PHE A 110 8.05 2.86 2.22
C PHE A 110 9.33 2.59 1.44
N PHE A 111 9.14 1.97 0.27
CA PHE A 111 10.18 1.74 -0.71
C PHE A 111 9.70 2.25 -2.06
N VAL A 112 10.61 2.81 -2.84
CA VAL A 112 10.35 3.19 -4.23
C VAL A 112 11.17 2.29 -5.11
N VAL A 113 10.52 1.69 -6.09
CA VAL A 113 11.15 0.76 -7.04
C VAL A 113 10.71 1.13 -8.45
N ASP A 114 11.59 0.94 -9.43
CA ASP A 114 11.25 1.10 -10.83
C ASP A 114 11.55 -0.17 -11.63
N LEU A 115 10.96 -0.24 -12.82
CA LEU A 115 11.13 -1.35 -13.74
C LEU A 115 11.72 -0.87 -15.05
N THR A 116 12.95 -1.28 -15.31
CA THR A 116 13.58 -1.09 -16.62
C THR A 116 13.48 -2.38 -17.44
N PHE A 117 13.42 -2.28 -18.76
CA PHE A 117 13.53 -3.43 -19.65
C PHE A 117 14.71 -3.26 -20.57
N THR A 118 15.54 -4.30 -20.70
CA THR A 118 16.64 -4.32 -21.66
C THR A 118 16.58 -5.60 -22.47
N ASN A 119 16.38 -5.50 -23.79
CA ASN A 119 16.22 -6.65 -24.68
C ASN A 119 15.10 -7.60 -24.21
N GLU A 120 13.92 -7.07 -23.88
CA GLU A 120 12.75 -7.81 -23.38
C GLU A 120 12.94 -8.46 -22.00
N GLN A 121 14.03 -8.17 -21.29
CA GLN A 121 14.27 -8.69 -19.94
C GLN A 121 13.97 -7.64 -18.88
N PRO A 122 13.10 -7.95 -17.89
CA PRO A 122 12.80 -7.04 -16.79
C PRO A 122 13.97 -6.95 -15.82
N ILE A 123 14.31 -5.73 -15.41
CA ILE A 123 15.34 -5.46 -14.41
C ILE A 123 14.72 -4.50 -13.37
N PRO A 124 14.34 -5.00 -12.19
CA PRO A 124 13.81 -4.18 -11.11
C PRO A 124 14.95 -3.43 -10.40
N HIS A 125 14.77 -2.14 -10.12
CA HIS A 125 15.71 -1.39 -9.28
C HIS A 125 15.03 -0.77 -8.08
N ARG A 126 15.83 -0.56 -7.02
CA ARG A 126 15.42 0.18 -5.84
C ARG A 126 15.91 1.62 -5.96
N ILE A 127 14.99 2.56 -5.85
CA ILE A 127 15.29 3.99 -5.80
C ILE A 127 15.26 4.43 -4.34
N PHE A 128 16.39 4.97 -3.86
CA PHE A 128 16.46 5.54 -2.53
C PHE A 128 15.83 6.93 -2.52
N ARG A 129 14.74 7.10 -1.78
CA ARG A 129 14.09 8.40 -1.55
C ARG A 129 13.92 8.66 -0.07
N THR A 130 14.04 9.93 0.32
CA THR A 130 13.81 10.41 1.69
C THR A 130 12.34 10.74 1.95
N THR A 131 11.53 10.90 0.90
CA THR A 131 10.10 11.22 1.01
C THR A 131 9.27 10.36 0.04
N PRO A 132 8.05 9.96 0.42
CA PRO A 132 7.21 9.12 -0.41
C PRO A 132 6.70 9.89 -1.64
N PRO A 133 6.54 9.24 -2.81
CA PRO A 133 6.07 9.89 -4.04
C PRO A 133 4.65 10.45 -3.92
N CYS A 134 3.78 9.71 -3.24
CA CYS A 134 2.44 10.18 -2.88
C CYS A 134 2.38 10.49 -1.40
N ARG A 135 1.80 11.65 -1.06
CA ARG A 135 1.36 11.95 0.30
C ARG A 135 -0.14 11.71 0.36
N PRO A 136 -0.67 11.17 1.48
CA PRO A 136 -2.10 11.21 1.71
C PRO A 136 -2.60 12.65 1.54
N SER A 137 -3.74 12.82 0.91
CA SER A 137 -4.39 14.13 0.85
C SER A 137 -4.76 14.51 2.29
N PHE A 138 -4.09 15.52 2.84
CA PHE A 138 -4.41 16.04 4.16
C PHE A 138 -5.17 17.36 4.00
N VAL A 139 -6.34 17.43 4.62
CA VAL A 139 -7.03 18.69 4.87
C VAL A 139 -6.41 19.29 6.12
N ARG A 140 -5.89 20.51 6.02
CA ARG A 140 -5.48 21.29 7.19
C ARG A 140 -6.68 22.05 7.70
N PHE A 141 -7.02 21.83 8.96
CA PHE A 141 -7.91 22.70 9.69
C PHE A 141 -7.11 23.82 10.34
N ASP A 142 -7.71 24.99 10.47
CA ASP A 142 -7.11 26.09 11.23
C ASP A 142 -7.17 25.81 12.74
N ASP A 143 -6.28 26.48 13.49
CA ASP A 143 -6.11 26.24 14.92
C ASP A 143 -7.39 26.58 15.71
N ALA A 144 -8.15 27.60 15.30
CA ALA A 144 -9.39 27.98 15.98
C ALA A 144 -10.47 26.90 15.85
N PHE A 145 -10.59 26.28 14.68
CA PHE A 145 -11.47 25.12 14.49
C PHE A 145 -11.01 23.91 15.30
N LEU A 146 -9.69 23.67 15.41
CA LEU A 146 -9.15 22.57 16.22
C LEU A 146 -9.43 22.76 17.71
N ASP A 147 -9.28 24.00 18.21
CA ASP A 147 -9.61 24.37 19.59
C ASP A 147 -11.10 24.17 19.87
N GLU A 148 -11.97 24.61 18.95
CA GLU A 148 -13.41 24.37 19.05
C GLU A 148 -13.66 22.86 19.11
N LEU A 149 -13.11 22.10 18.16
CA LEU A 149 -13.30 20.66 18.05
C LEU A 149 -12.90 19.92 19.33
N GLU A 150 -11.86 20.37 20.04
CA GLU A 150 -11.43 19.81 21.33
C GLU A 150 -12.50 19.90 22.43
N GLU A 151 -13.41 20.88 22.35
CA GLU A 151 -14.49 21.02 23.34
C GLU A 151 -15.60 19.97 23.17
N TRP A 152 -15.80 19.42 21.96
CA TRP A 152 -16.87 18.47 21.63
C TRP A 152 -16.38 17.09 21.16
N THR A 153 -15.07 16.89 21.03
CA THR A 153 -14.46 15.60 20.70
C THR A 153 -13.33 15.19 21.64
N LEU A 154 -12.91 13.93 21.53
CA LEU A 154 -11.69 13.43 22.15
C LEU A 154 -10.67 13.12 21.08
N PHE A 155 -9.52 13.79 21.13
CA PHE A 155 -8.37 13.43 20.31
C PHE A 155 -7.66 12.21 20.88
N TYR A 156 -7.26 11.31 19.99
CA TYR A 156 -6.46 10.14 20.32
C TYR A 156 -5.18 10.19 19.51
N ASP A 157 -4.05 10.03 20.19
CA ASP A 157 -2.78 9.85 19.51
C ASP A 157 -2.80 8.53 18.71
N PRO A 158 -2.52 8.53 17.39
CA PRO A 158 -2.49 7.33 16.56
C PRO A 158 -1.51 6.24 17.04
N THR A 159 -0.49 6.61 17.82
CA THR A 159 0.44 5.66 18.48
C THR A 159 -0.27 4.74 19.46
N ASN A 160 -1.32 5.26 20.11
CA ASN A 160 -2.05 4.58 21.18
C ASN A 160 -3.26 3.80 20.65
N ILE A 161 -3.61 3.95 19.38
CA ILE A 161 -4.71 3.23 18.76
C ILE A 161 -4.16 1.94 18.16
N THR A 162 -4.63 0.82 18.66
CA THR A 162 -4.21 -0.48 18.14
C THR A 162 -5.20 -1.01 17.13
N LEU A 163 -4.72 -1.47 15.98
CA LEU A 163 -5.60 -2.05 14.97
C LEU A 163 -5.99 -3.47 15.34
N ARG A 164 -7.25 -3.82 15.09
CA ARG A 164 -7.76 -5.18 15.34
C ARG A 164 -8.28 -5.77 14.03
N PHE A 165 -7.76 -6.95 13.73
CA PHE A 165 -8.17 -7.75 12.58
C PHE A 165 -8.68 -9.10 13.07
N THR A 166 -9.64 -9.68 12.33
CA THR A 166 -10.14 -11.03 12.62
C THR A 166 -9.03 -12.07 12.43
N ASN A 167 -8.19 -11.87 11.40
CA ASN A 167 -6.93 -12.58 11.23
C ASN A 167 -5.77 -11.58 11.43
N PRO A 168 -4.84 -11.79 12.37
CA PRO A 168 -3.70 -10.89 12.60
C PRO A 168 -2.89 -10.57 11.34
N GLU A 169 -2.76 -11.54 10.42
CA GLU A 169 -2.04 -11.37 9.16
C GLU A 169 -2.69 -10.32 8.26
N ASP A 170 -4.03 -10.16 8.32
CA ASP A 170 -4.74 -9.17 7.51
C ASP A 170 -4.29 -7.73 7.83
N ALA A 171 -3.70 -7.50 9.00
CA ALA A 171 -3.15 -6.20 9.39
C ALA A 171 -2.06 -5.67 8.45
N LEU A 172 -1.44 -6.59 7.72
CA LEU A 172 -0.26 -6.34 6.92
C LEU A 172 -0.58 -5.87 5.50
N PHE A 173 -1.81 -6.09 5.04
CA PHE A 173 -2.23 -5.83 3.65
C PHE A 173 -3.66 -5.29 3.50
N LYS A 174 -4.54 -5.40 4.51
CA LYS A 174 -5.91 -4.87 4.44
C LYS A 174 -6.08 -3.56 5.22
N PRO A 175 -7.01 -2.68 4.79
CA PRO A 175 -7.41 -1.55 5.61
C PRO A 175 -8.09 -2.02 6.90
N PRO A 176 -7.81 -1.39 8.05
CA PRO A 176 -8.41 -1.75 9.33
C PRO A 176 -9.91 -1.46 9.32
N ARG A 177 -10.71 -2.44 9.79
CA ARG A 177 -12.15 -2.28 10.00
C ARG A 177 -12.52 -2.01 11.46
N THR A 178 -11.62 -2.33 12.38
CA THR A 178 -11.85 -2.22 13.82
C THR A 178 -10.60 -1.69 14.51
N ILE A 179 -10.78 -0.77 15.44
CA ILE A 179 -9.71 -0.20 16.27
C ILE A 179 -9.97 -0.48 17.75
N LEU A 180 -8.90 -0.58 18.53
CA LEU A 180 -8.92 -0.65 19.99
C LEU A 180 -8.40 0.66 20.54
N LEU A 181 -9.25 1.35 21.30
CA LEU A 181 -8.90 2.60 21.97
C LEU A 181 -8.36 2.35 23.39
N PRO A 182 -7.37 3.13 23.87
CA PRO A 182 -6.76 2.95 25.19
C PRO A 182 -7.76 3.01 26.34
N LYS A 183 -8.67 3.99 26.32
CA LYS A 183 -9.67 4.22 27.39
C LYS A 183 -10.60 3.03 27.62
N TRP A 184 -10.72 2.11 26.67
CA TRP A 184 -11.58 0.93 26.76
C TRP A 184 -10.88 -0.27 27.43
N ARG A 185 -9.54 -0.32 27.42
CA ARG A 185 -8.78 -1.33 28.19
C ARG A 185 -8.96 -1.11 29.69
N ASP A 186 -8.95 0.14 30.14
CA ASP A 186 -9.12 0.46 31.57
C ASP A 186 -10.56 0.23 32.04
N MET A 187 -11.57 0.48 31.19
CA MET A 187 -12.97 0.15 31.54
C MET A 187 -13.22 -1.36 31.64
N LEU A 188 -12.64 -2.18 30.76
CA LEU A 188 -12.79 -3.64 30.84
C LEU A 188 -12.02 -4.26 32.02
N LEU A 189 -10.91 -3.65 32.44
CA LEU A 189 -10.18 -4.03 33.65
C LEU A 189 -10.84 -3.51 34.95
N GLN A 190 -11.73 -2.51 34.87
CA GLN A 190 -12.53 -2.02 36.00
C GLN A 190 -13.86 -2.78 36.20
N THR A 191 -14.27 -3.67 35.28
CA THR A 191 -15.51 -4.46 35.42
C THR A 191 -15.36 -5.82 36.12
N LEU A 192 -14.35 -6.00 36.97
CA LEU A 192 -14.34 -7.10 37.94
C LEU A 192 -14.52 -6.55 39.37
N PRO A 193 -15.76 -6.45 39.89
CA PRO A 193 -15.95 -6.25 41.31
C PRO A 193 -15.57 -7.51 42.09
N LEU A 194 -14.56 -7.37 42.94
CA LEU A 194 -14.42 -8.14 44.17
C LEU A 194 -15.65 -7.86 45.05
N LYS A 195 -16.46 -8.90 45.28
CA LYS A 195 -17.02 -9.37 46.56
C LYS A 195 -18.44 -9.92 46.44
N ARG A 196 -18.61 -11.16 46.88
CA ARG A 196 -19.47 -11.41 48.03
C ARG A 196 -18.58 -11.87 49.17
#